data_AF-J9E3E2-F1
#
_entry.id   AF-J9E3E2-F1
#
_cell.length_a   1.000
_cell.length_b   1.000
_cell.length_c   1.000
_cell.angle_alpha   90.00
_cell.angle_beta   90.00
_cell.angle_gamma   90.00
#
_symmetry.space_group_name_H-M   'P 1'
#
loop_
_entity.id
_entity.type
_entity.pdbx_description
1 polymer ?
#
loop_
_entity_poly.entity_id
_entity_poly.type
_entity_poly.pdbx_seq_one_letter_code
_entity_poly.pdbx_strand_id
1 'polypeptide(L)' 'MSLREAGSTRLKQLEQCYLNVSRGEDVFSIESLLDALICLFDECCSSTLRKEKNIADFVESPLS' A
#
# COMPACT_ATOMS: atom_id res chain seq x y z
N MET A 1 -23.26 -16.02 -9.47
CA MET A 1 -22.51 -15.27 -8.43
C MET A 1 -22.50 -13.81 -8.82
N SER A 2 -22.97 -12.91 -7.96
CA SER A 2 -23.00 -11.47 -8.27
C SER A 2 -21.58 -10.89 -8.22
N LEU A 3 -21.28 -9.86 -9.02
CA LEU A 3 -19.98 -9.17 -9.00
C LEU A 3 -19.64 -8.65 -7.59
N ARG A 4 -20.64 -8.19 -6.84
CA ARG A 4 -20.48 -7.71 -5.45
C ARG A 4 -20.07 -8.83 -4.49
N GLU A 5 -20.55 -10.04 -4.74
CA GLU A 5 -20.30 -11.24 -3.94
C GLU A 5 -18.89 -11.80 -4.19
N ALA A 6 -18.44 -11.77 -5.45
CA ALA A 6 -17.06 -12.09 -5.81
C ALA A 6 -16.06 -11.12 -5.16
N GLY A 7 -16.37 -9.80 -5.16
CA GLY A 7 -15.56 -8.78 -4.51
C GLY A 7 -15.41 -8.98 -3.00
N SER A 8 -16.52 -9.28 -2.30
CA SER A 8 -16.50 -9.54 -0.85
C SER A 8 -15.69 -10.79 -0.50
N THR A 9 -15.80 -11.85 -1.31
CA THR A 9 -15.04 -13.08 -1.11
C THR A 9 -13.54 -12.84 -1.21
N ARG A 10 -13.11 -12.08 -2.24
CA ARG A 10 -11.69 -11.73 -2.42
C ARG A 10 -11.15 -10.86 -1.29
N LEU A 11 -11.92 -9.92 -0.77
CA LEU A 11 -11.50 -9.09 0.37
C LEU A 11 -11.29 -9.92 1.63
N LYS A 12 -12.18 -10.87 1.91
CA LYS A 12 -12.00 -11.80 3.04
C LYS A 12 -10.74 -12.66 2.89
N GLN A 13 -10.43 -13.12 1.68
CA GLN A 13 -9.21 -13.87 1.42
C GLN A 13 -7.96 -13.02 1.69
N LEU A 14 -7.93 -11.77 1.20
CA LEU A 14 -6.83 -10.84 1.44
C LEU A 14 -6.62 -10.56 2.93
N GLU A 15 -7.69 -10.33 3.68
CA GLU A 15 -7.64 -10.13 5.13
C GLU A 15 -7.03 -11.36 5.83
N GLN A 16 -7.45 -12.57 5.45
CA GLN A 16 -6.88 -13.80 6.02
C GLN A 16 -5.40 -14.00 5.69
N CYS A 17 -4.91 -13.51 4.54
CA CYS A 17 -3.49 -13.54 4.21
C CYS A 17 -2.65 -12.73 5.20
N TYR A 18 -3.13 -11.55 5.62
CA TYR A 18 -2.42 -10.69 6.56
C TYR A 18 -2.65 -11.06 8.04
N LEU A 19 -3.77 -11.70 8.38
CA LEU A 19 -4.03 -12.19 9.75
C LEU A 19 -3.29 -13.51 10.05
N ASN A 20 -3.07 -14.35 9.04
CA ASN A 20 -2.42 -15.66 9.18
C ASN A 20 -1.03 -15.68 8.53
N VAL A 21 -0.18 -14.70 8.90
CA VAL A 21 1.18 -14.46 8.36
C VAL A 21 2.05 -15.72 8.32
N SER A 22 1.76 -16.74 9.13
CA SER A 22 2.50 -17.99 9.20
C SER A 22 2.25 -19.00 8.07
N ARG A 23 1.41 -18.70 7.06
CA ARG A 23 0.99 -19.71 6.05
C ARG A 23 1.16 -19.33 4.58
N GLY A 24 1.59 -18.12 4.23
CA GLY A 24 1.72 -17.71 2.83
C GLY A 24 3.12 -17.17 2.53
N GLU A 25 3.83 -17.79 1.59
CA GLU A 25 5.14 -17.32 1.11
C GLU A 25 5.05 -16.02 0.29
N ASP A 26 3.84 -15.58 -0.07
CA ASP A 26 3.59 -14.48 -1.02
C ASP A 26 2.97 -13.22 -0.38
N VAL A 27 3.21 -12.95 0.91
CA VAL A 27 2.70 -11.73 1.60
C VAL A 27 3.85 -10.92 2.16
N PHE A 28 3.88 -9.62 1.87
CA PHE A 28 4.84 -8.71 2.49
C PHE A 28 4.51 -8.51 3.97
N SER A 29 5.55 -8.50 4.82
CA SER A 29 5.38 -8.08 6.21
C SER A 29 4.97 -6.60 6.26
N ILE A 30 4.37 -6.20 7.38
CA ILE A 30 4.05 -4.79 7.60
C ILE A 30 5.32 -3.93 7.58
N GLU A 31 6.44 -4.46 8.10
CA GLU A 31 7.75 -3.78 8.04
C GLU A 31 8.17 -3.53 6.59
N SER A 32 8.09 -4.54 5.71
CA SER A 32 8.42 -4.35 4.29
C SER A 32 7.50 -3.35 3.57
N LEU A 33 6.22 -3.28 3.96
CA LEU A 33 5.30 -2.27 3.42
C LEU A 33 5.65 -0.85 3.90
N LEU A 34 6.09 -0.70 5.15
CA LEU A 34 6.57 0.58 5.69
C LEU A 34 7.88 0.99 5.01
N ASP A 35 8.82 0.07 4.82
CA ASP A 35 10.07 0.33 4.10
C ASP A 35 9.78 0.80 2.66
N ALA A 36 8.84 0.16 1.97
CA ALA A 36 8.41 0.56 0.64
C ALA A 36 7.75 1.96 0.62
N LEU A 37 6.92 2.27 1.62
CA LEU A 37 6.30 3.59 1.75
C LEU A 37 7.34 4.69 1.96
N ILE A 38 8.30 4.46 2.86
CA ILE A 38 9.38 5.42 3.17
C ILE A 38 10.27 5.63 1.94
N CYS A 39 10.65 4.54 1.26
CA CYS A 39 11.45 4.59 0.03
C CYS A 39 10.73 5.40 -1.06
N LEU A 40 9.43 5.17 -1.26
CA LEU A 40 8.63 5.93 -2.21
C LEU A 40 8.56 7.42 -1.84
N PHE A 41 8.38 7.73 -0.56
CA PHE A 41 8.32 9.10 -0.08
C PHE A 41 9.64 9.85 -0.30
N ASP A 42 10.78 9.24 0.03
CA ASP A 42 12.11 9.83 -0.14
C ASP A 42 12.43 10.11 -1.62
N GLU A 43 12.11 9.17 -2.52
CA GLU A 43 12.29 9.35 -3.96
C GLU A 43 11.36 10.45 -4.52
N CYS A 44 10.13 10.55 -4.01
CA CYS A 44 9.21 11.63 -4.37
C CYS A 44 9.71 12.99 -3.88
N CYS A 45 10.41 13.05 -2.75
CA CYS A 45 10.98 14.28 -2.20
C CYS A 45 12.21 14.78 -2.98
N SER A 46 13.07 13.84 -3.39
CA SER A 46 14.36 14.13 -4.01
C SER A 46 14.29 14.30 -5.54
N SER A 47 13.23 13.79 -6.18
CA SER A 47 13.07 13.85 -7.63
C SER A 47 12.40 15.14 -8.13
N THR A 48 12.54 15.41 -9.43
CA THR A 48 11.81 16.51 -10.10
C THR A 48 10.29 16.32 -10.08
N LEU A 49 9.81 15.11 -9.76
CA LEU A 49 8.39 14.77 -9.63
C LEU A 49 7.71 15.54 -8.50
N ARG A 50 8.44 16.02 -7.48
CA ARG A 50 7.87 16.84 -6.39
C ARG A 50 7.11 18.08 -6.88
N LYS A 51 7.36 18.53 -8.11
CA LYS A 51 6.67 19.67 -8.73
C LYS A 51 5.31 19.30 -9.33
N GLU A 52 5.07 18.02 -9.58
CA GLU A 52 3.79 17.53 -10.07
C GLU A 52 2.76 17.61 -8.95
N LYS A 53 1.60 18.20 -9.24
CA LYS A 53 0.56 18.49 -8.24
C LYS A 53 0.23 17.29 -7.37
N ASN A 54 0.04 16.11 -7.95
CA ASN A 54 -0.33 14.91 -7.21
C ASN A 54 0.77 14.43 -6.26
N ILE A 55 2.03 14.61 -6.64
CA ILE A 55 3.19 14.20 -5.83
C ILE A 55 3.45 15.24 -4.75
N ALA A 56 3.33 16.53 -5.07
CA ALA A 56 3.35 17.60 -4.07
C ALA A 56 2.25 17.39 -3.01
N ASP A 57 1.02 17.14 -3.44
CA ASP A 57 -0.12 16.87 -2.55
C ASP A 57 0.14 15.61 -1.68
N PHE A 58 0.81 14.58 -2.21
CA PHE A 58 1.20 13.38 -1.44
C PHE A 58 2.29 13.65 -0.41
N VAL A 59 3.34 14.41 -0.78
CA VAL A 59 4.53 14.66 0.08
C VAL A 59 4.27 15.76 1.11
N GLU A 60 3.42 16.74 0.79
CA GLU A 60 3.18 17.93 1.62
C GLU A 60 1.87 17.84 2.44
N SER A 61 1.09 16.76 2.27
CA SER A 61 -0.16 16.58 3.02
C SER A 61 0.11 16.60 4.54
N PRO A 62 -0.60 17.44 5.32
CA PRO A 62 -0.34 17.62 6.76
C PRO A 62 -0.76 16.43 7.64
N LEU A 63 -1.15 15.30 7.06
CA LEU A 63 -1.52 14.05 7.73
C LEU A 63 -0.53 12.90 7.46
N SER A 64 0.57 13.15 6.74
CA SER A 64 1.77 12.29 6.74
C SER A 64 2.70 12.69 7.87
#